data_AF-A0A9R0K9M9-F1
#
_entry.id   AF-A0A9R0K9M9-F1
#
_cell.length_a   1.000
_cell.length_b   1.000
_cell.length_c   1.000
_cell.angle_alpha   90.00
_cell.angle_beta   90.00
_cell.angle_gamma   90.00
#
_symmetry.space_group_name_H-M   'P 1'
#
loop_
_entity.id
_entity.type
_entity.pdbx_description
1 polymer ?
#
loop_
_entity_poly.entity_id
_entity_poly.type
_entity_poly.pdbx_seq_one_letter_code
_entity_poly.pdbx_strand_id
1 'polypeptide(L)'
;MKGRSIADVHCPSTMSWSLKKIIGCQELVTNVGGWSAVEKGGCFSIKLMYRKLCGDHPKVPWRRLLCNNLATPKSIFIMWIAIWKRLPTLDRLFKWGVVDSEVCPVCSMGTESIEHLFFACTLSCRVWQKVLDLLHFKRRPESFDNEMQWLIKSCKRSGSRHKLLGMFFAECIYSIWLNRNDVVYNQVCKTPERLFRQIQFHIASRSSDALSSTLLNLSR
;
A
#
# COMPACT_ATOMS: atom_id res chain seq x y z
N MET A 1 19.48 -32.59 -32.19
CA MET A 1 19.93 -31.77 -31.04
C MET A 1 21.31 -32.17 -30.49
N LYS A 2 21.87 -33.36 -30.80
CA LYS A 2 23.28 -33.66 -30.43
C LYS A 2 24.25 -32.76 -31.20
N GLY A 3 25.13 -32.06 -30.48
CA GLY A 3 26.25 -31.30 -31.04
C GLY A 3 25.94 -29.91 -31.61
N ARG A 4 24.70 -29.42 -31.51
CA ARG A 4 24.34 -28.04 -31.93
C ARG A 4 24.10 -27.17 -30.70
N SER A 5 24.56 -25.92 -30.75
CA SER A 5 24.18 -24.93 -29.74
C SER A 5 22.67 -24.79 -29.72
N ILE A 6 22.09 -24.70 -28.52
CA ILE A 6 20.63 -24.54 -28.39
C ILE A 6 20.18 -23.27 -29.12
N ALA A 7 21.04 -22.25 -29.24
CA ALA A 7 20.74 -20.98 -29.93
C ALA A 7 20.47 -21.13 -31.45
N ASP A 8 20.96 -22.21 -32.06
CA ASP A 8 20.86 -22.44 -33.52
C ASP A 8 19.69 -23.39 -33.88
N VAL A 9 18.84 -23.72 -32.91
CA VAL A 9 17.78 -24.72 -33.09
C VAL A 9 16.52 -24.05 -33.64
N HIS A 10 16.30 -24.17 -34.96
CA HIS A 10 15.01 -23.86 -35.57
C HIS A 10 13.95 -24.85 -35.05
N CYS A 11 12.80 -24.32 -34.61
CA CYS A 11 11.76 -25.08 -33.92
C CYS A 11 10.73 -25.64 -34.93
N PRO A 12 10.72 -26.95 -35.25
CA PRO A 12 9.80 -27.52 -36.23
C PRO A 12 8.34 -27.46 -35.73
N SER A 13 7.40 -27.35 -36.67
CA SER A 13 5.95 -27.34 -36.37
C SER A 13 5.47 -28.61 -35.66
N THR A 14 6.16 -29.74 -35.86
CA THR A 14 5.88 -31.05 -35.25
C THR A 14 6.42 -31.21 -33.81
N MET A 15 7.16 -30.24 -33.31
CA MET A 15 7.73 -30.29 -31.96
C MET A 15 6.65 -30.19 -30.87
N SER A 16 6.84 -30.92 -29.77
CA SER A 16 5.95 -30.86 -28.62
C SER A 16 5.86 -29.43 -28.07
N TRP A 17 4.68 -29.09 -27.55
CA TRP A 17 4.41 -27.75 -27.01
C TRP A 17 5.40 -27.35 -25.91
N SER A 18 5.77 -28.28 -25.02
CA SER A 18 6.71 -28.02 -23.94
C SER A 18 8.11 -27.67 -24.45
N LEU A 19 8.60 -28.37 -25.48
CA LEU A 19 9.90 -28.05 -26.08
C LEU A 19 9.87 -26.72 -26.83
N LYS A 20 8.76 -26.40 -27.52
CA LYS A 20 8.55 -25.07 -28.13
C LYS A 20 8.66 -23.95 -27.09
N LYS A 21 8.08 -24.14 -25.89
CA LYS A 21 8.19 -23.15 -24.80
C LYS A 21 9.60 -23.02 -24.25
N ILE A 22 10.30 -24.15 -24.05
CA ILE A 22 11.69 -24.13 -23.56
C ILE A 22 12.62 -23.42 -24.55
N ILE A 23 12.51 -23.72 -25.85
CA ILE A 23 13.31 -23.05 -26.88
C ILE A 23 12.91 -21.58 -27.01
N GLY A 24 11.62 -21.26 -26.95
CA GLY A 24 11.15 -19.86 -26.98
C GLY A 24 11.68 -18.99 -25.84
N CYS A 25 12.06 -19.56 -24.69
CA CYS A 25 12.70 -18.80 -23.62
C CYS A 25 14.06 -18.19 -24.01
N GLN A 26 14.69 -18.65 -25.09
CA GLN A 26 15.92 -18.05 -25.59
C GLN A 26 15.71 -16.63 -26.09
N GLU A 27 14.58 -16.37 -26.74
CA GLU A 27 14.23 -15.02 -27.19
C GLU A 27 14.13 -14.06 -26.00
N LEU A 28 13.58 -14.53 -24.87
CA LEU A 28 13.54 -13.75 -23.63
C LEU A 28 14.94 -13.42 -23.11
N VAL A 29 15.88 -14.37 -23.14
CA VAL A 29 17.27 -14.15 -22.71
C VAL A 29 17.98 -13.18 -23.65
N THR A 30 17.79 -13.31 -24.96
CA THR A 30 18.33 -12.37 -25.95
C THR A 30 17.81 -10.96 -25.71
N ASN A 31 16.50 -10.80 -25.50
CA ASN A 31 15.85 -9.50 -25.30
C ASN A 31 16.33 -8.76 -24.04
N VAL A 32 16.80 -9.48 -23.01
CA VAL A 32 17.32 -8.86 -21.77
C VAL A 32 18.81 -8.52 -21.81
N GLY A 33 19.47 -8.74 -22.94
CA GLY A 33 20.90 -8.49 -23.15
C GLY A 33 21.78 -9.75 -23.14
N GLY A 34 21.19 -10.93 -23.34
CA GLY A 34 21.90 -12.21 -23.46
C GLY A 34 22.26 -12.88 -22.15
N TRP A 35 22.89 -14.05 -22.24
CA TRP A 35 23.26 -14.89 -21.09
C TRP A 35 24.19 -14.17 -20.09
N SER A 36 25.12 -13.35 -20.60
CA SER A 36 26.01 -12.53 -19.76
C SER A 36 25.26 -11.55 -18.86
N ALA A 37 24.06 -11.10 -19.25
CA ALA A 37 23.23 -10.19 -18.46
C ALA A 37 22.45 -10.90 -17.33
N VAL A 38 22.33 -12.22 -17.40
CA VAL A 38 21.53 -13.04 -16.47
C VAL A 38 22.34 -14.10 -15.73
N GLU A 39 23.64 -14.18 -15.97
CA GLU A 39 24.57 -15.10 -15.31
C GLU A 39 25.38 -14.43 -14.20
N LYS A 40 25.66 -15.20 -13.15
CA LYS A 40 26.59 -14.82 -12.08
C LYS A 40 27.43 -16.02 -11.68
N GLY A 41 28.75 -15.92 -11.86
CA GLY A 41 29.68 -17.02 -11.57
C GLY A 41 29.50 -18.23 -12.50
N GLY A 42 29.14 -17.99 -13.77
CA GLY A 42 28.89 -19.06 -14.75
C GLY A 42 27.55 -19.78 -14.60
N CYS A 43 26.73 -19.37 -13.61
CA CYS A 43 25.41 -19.95 -13.38
C CYS A 43 24.30 -18.93 -13.70
N PHE A 44 23.21 -19.42 -14.29
CA PHE A 44 22.01 -18.62 -14.49
C PHE A 44 21.45 -18.11 -13.15
N SER A 45 21.13 -16.82 -13.09
CA SER A 45 20.55 -16.18 -11.93
C SER A 45 19.11 -15.76 -12.21
N ILE A 46 18.16 -16.48 -11.60
CA ILE A 46 16.73 -16.12 -11.61
C ILE A 46 16.54 -14.66 -11.18
N LYS A 47 17.31 -14.19 -10.19
CA LYS A 47 17.25 -12.81 -9.69
C LYS A 47 17.65 -11.77 -10.74
N LEU A 48 18.67 -12.05 -11.57
CA LEU A 48 19.08 -11.15 -12.64
C LEU A 48 18.07 -11.14 -13.77
N MET A 49 17.63 -12.33 -14.21
CA MET A 49 16.58 -12.46 -15.24
C MET A 49 15.30 -11.73 -14.81
N TYR A 50 14.83 -11.96 -13.58
CA TYR A 50 13.64 -11.30 -13.06
C TYR A 50 13.79 -9.77 -13.07
N ARG A 51 14.92 -9.24 -12.61
CA ARG A 51 15.16 -7.78 -12.65
C ARG A 51 15.14 -7.21 -14.06
N LYS A 52 15.71 -7.93 -15.02
CA LYS A 52 15.70 -7.51 -16.41
C LYS A 52 14.30 -7.54 -17.03
N LEU A 53 13.51 -8.58 -16.72
CA LEU A 53 12.12 -8.67 -17.15
C LEU A 53 11.24 -7.59 -16.52
N CYS A 54 11.47 -7.23 -15.26
CA CYS A 54 10.82 -6.08 -14.65
C CYS A 54 11.24 -4.78 -15.33
N GLY A 55 12.51 -4.66 -15.73
CA GLY A 55 13.07 -3.43 -16.26
C GLY A 55 13.31 -2.38 -15.17
N ASP A 56 13.65 -1.17 -15.62
CA ASP A 56 13.88 -0.04 -14.71
C ASP A 56 12.57 0.64 -14.37
N HIS A 57 12.17 0.53 -13.10
CA HIS A 57 11.02 1.23 -12.57
C HIS A 57 11.44 2.33 -11.61
N PRO A 58 10.81 3.52 -11.68
CA PRO A 58 11.09 4.59 -10.75
C PRO A 58 10.78 4.12 -9.32
N LYS A 59 11.68 4.43 -8.39
CA LYS A 59 11.44 4.17 -6.98
C LYS A 59 10.30 5.06 -6.50
N VAL A 60 9.17 4.46 -6.21
CA VAL A 60 8.01 5.15 -5.65
C VAL A 60 8.34 5.73 -4.26
N PRO A 61 8.03 7.01 -4.00
CA PRO A 61 8.46 7.70 -2.78
C PRO A 61 7.78 7.15 -1.52
N TRP A 62 6.56 6.60 -1.65
CA TRP A 62 5.80 5.97 -0.57
C TRP A 62 6.25 4.56 -0.21
N ARG A 63 7.24 3.96 -0.90
CA ARG A 63 7.69 2.56 -0.65
C ARG A 63 7.90 2.26 0.82
N ARG A 64 8.51 3.21 1.56
CA ARG A 64 8.84 3.03 2.99
C ARG A 64 7.60 2.93 3.88
N LEU A 65 6.51 3.58 3.50
CA LEU A 65 5.23 3.51 4.23
C LEU A 65 4.60 2.12 4.14
N LEU A 66 5.00 1.30 3.17
CA LEU A 66 4.50 -0.06 2.98
C LEU A 66 5.50 -1.11 3.49
N CYS A 67 6.74 -1.10 2.99
CA CYS A 67 7.66 -2.22 3.17
C CYS A 67 8.25 -2.34 4.59
N ASN A 68 8.26 -1.25 5.37
CA ASN A 68 8.85 -1.22 6.72
C ASN A 68 7.81 -0.83 7.78
N ASN A 69 6.54 -1.03 7.48
CA ASN A 69 5.45 -0.68 8.36
C ASN A 69 5.02 -1.90 9.18
N LEU A 70 4.88 -1.73 10.49
CA LEU A 70 4.55 -2.80 11.43
C LEU A 70 3.03 -2.90 11.70
N ALA A 71 2.22 -2.10 11.01
CA ALA A 71 0.76 -2.22 11.01
C ALA A 71 0.31 -3.61 10.56
N THR A 72 -0.98 -3.92 10.70
CA THR A 72 -1.54 -5.17 10.19
C THR A 72 -1.37 -5.26 8.66
N PRO A 73 -1.13 -6.47 8.12
CA PRO A 73 -1.02 -6.64 6.67
C PRO A 73 -2.27 -6.16 5.90
N LYS A 74 -3.46 -6.33 6.48
CA LYS A 74 -4.71 -5.82 5.91
C LYS A 74 -4.73 -4.29 5.83
N SER A 75 -4.27 -3.61 6.88
CA SER A 75 -4.18 -2.15 6.90
C SER A 75 -3.16 -1.61 5.91
N ILE A 76 -2.00 -2.25 5.78
CA ILE A 76 -0.98 -1.90 4.78
C ILE A 76 -1.53 -2.10 3.36
N PHE A 77 -2.26 -3.20 3.11
CA PHE A 77 -2.85 -3.48 1.81
C PHE A 77 -3.90 -2.44 1.41
N ILE A 78 -4.85 -2.13 2.30
CA ILE A 78 -5.89 -1.11 2.01
C ILE A 78 -5.27 0.28 1.85
N MET A 79 -4.27 0.63 2.66
CA MET A 79 -3.50 1.86 2.45
C MET A 79 -2.84 1.90 1.09
N TRP A 80 -2.25 0.80 0.61
CA TRP A 80 -1.67 0.76 -0.74
C TRP A 80 -2.72 1.02 -1.83
N ILE A 81 -3.90 0.40 -1.73
CA ILE A 81 -5.01 0.66 -2.65
C ILE A 81 -5.48 2.12 -2.58
N ALA A 82 -5.52 2.71 -1.38
CA ALA A 82 -5.86 4.12 -1.17
C ALA A 82 -4.83 5.07 -1.82
N ILE A 83 -3.52 4.77 -1.69
CA ILE A 83 -2.44 5.54 -2.34
C ILE A 83 -2.62 5.53 -3.86
N TRP A 84 -3.05 4.41 -4.45
CA TRP A 84 -3.37 4.32 -5.88
C TRP A 84 -4.72 4.95 -6.25
N LYS A 85 -5.46 5.52 -5.28
CA LYS A 85 -6.81 6.04 -5.44
C LYS A 85 -7.79 5.02 -6.01
N ARG A 86 -7.60 3.73 -5.69
CA ARG A 86 -8.34 2.59 -6.27
C ARG A 86 -9.39 1.99 -5.36
N LEU A 87 -9.68 2.60 -4.21
CA LEU A 87 -10.82 2.18 -3.39
C LEU A 87 -12.14 2.54 -4.08
N PRO A 88 -13.21 1.75 -3.92
CA PRO A 88 -14.52 2.02 -4.51
C PRO A 88 -15.28 3.10 -3.71
N THR A 89 -14.75 4.32 -3.73
CA THR A 89 -15.39 5.51 -3.18
C THR A 89 -16.62 5.90 -4.02
N LEU A 90 -17.61 6.59 -3.43
CA LEU A 90 -18.86 6.85 -4.12
C LEU A 90 -18.69 7.76 -5.35
N ASP A 91 -17.71 8.67 -5.36
CA ASP A 91 -17.40 9.48 -6.56
C ASP A 91 -17.03 8.62 -7.78
N ARG A 92 -16.39 7.47 -7.56
CA ARG A 92 -16.04 6.51 -8.62
C ARG A 92 -17.22 5.63 -9.00
N LEU A 93 -17.95 5.13 -8.00
CA LEU A 93 -19.13 4.29 -8.24
C LEU A 93 -20.23 5.05 -8.96
N PHE A 94 -20.41 6.34 -8.64
CA PHE A 94 -21.35 7.24 -9.30
C PHE A 94 -20.98 7.41 -10.79
N LYS A 95 -19.69 7.66 -11.09
CA LYS A 95 -19.18 7.73 -12.48
C LYS A 95 -19.36 6.43 -13.26
N TRP A 96 -19.42 5.28 -12.57
CA TRP A 96 -19.67 3.98 -13.19
C TRP A 96 -21.16 3.66 -13.33
N GLY A 97 -22.07 4.52 -12.86
CA GLY A 97 -23.51 4.26 -12.87
C GLY A 97 -23.95 3.16 -11.90
N VAL A 98 -23.16 2.89 -10.84
CA VAL A 98 -23.46 1.86 -9.84
C VAL A 98 -24.30 2.41 -8.69
N VAL A 99 -24.21 3.72 -8.41
CA VAL A 99 -24.95 4.40 -7.34
C VAL A 99 -25.50 5.73 -7.85
N ASP A 100 -26.60 6.19 -7.27
CA ASP A 100 -27.29 7.43 -7.67
C ASP A 100 -26.83 8.68 -6.90
N SER A 101 -26.01 8.50 -5.86
CA SER A 101 -25.49 9.59 -5.04
C SER A 101 -24.01 9.39 -4.74
N GLU A 102 -23.26 10.48 -4.83
CA GLU A 102 -21.84 10.52 -4.47
C GLU A 102 -21.60 11.16 -3.10
N VAL A 103 -22.65 11.51 -2.36
CA VAL A 103 -22.54 12.16 -1.05
C VAL A 103 -21.92 11.22 -0.01
N CYS A 104 -20.96 11.73 0.75
CA CYS A 104 -20.27 11.00 1.82
C CYS A 104 -21.26 10.44 2.84
N PRO A 105 -21.35 9.11 3.02
CA PRO A 105 -22.33 8.49 3.89
C PRO A 105 -21.98 8.74 5.37
N VAL A 106 -20.73 9.08 5.67
CA VAL A 106 -20.25 9.26 7.04
C VAL A 106 -20.60 10.64 7.60
N CYS A 107 -20.49 11.70 6.80
CA CYS A 107 -20.70 13.07 7.27
C CYS A 107 -21.83 13.82 6.55
N SER A 108 -22.28 13.36 5.38
CA SER A 108 -23.31 14.00 4.57
C SER A 108 -23.01 15.43 4.11
N MET A 109 -21.75 15.88 4.16
CA MET A 109 -21.36 17.28 3.88
C MET A 109 -20.66 17.51 2.53
N GLY A 110 -20.45 16.47 1.71
CA GLY A 110 -19.78 16.61 0.42
C GLY A 110 -19.56 15.28 -0.29
N THR A 111 -19.00 15.33 -1.50
CA THR A 111 -18.72 14.15 -2.33
C THR A 111 -17.68 13.22 -1.69
N GLU A 112 -17.97 11.92 -1.62
CA GLU A 112 -17.06 10.90 -1.12
C GLU A 112 -15.96 10.58 -2.13
N SER A 113 -14.86 11.32 -2.05
CA SER A 113 -13.59 10.99 -2.71
C SER A 113 -12.58 10.43 -1.70
N ILE A 114 -11.42 9.95 -2.17
CA ILE A 114 -10.30 9.59 -1.27
C ILE A 114 -9.86 10.77 -0.40
N GLU A 115 -9.75 11.97 -1.00
CA GLU A 115 -9.39 13.20 -0.28
C GLU A 115 -10.42 13.54 0.80
N HIS A 116 -11.71 13.40 0.46
CA HIS A 116 -12.76 13.66 1.43
C HIS A 116 -12.79 12.60 2.53
N LEU A 117 -12.84 11.33 2.16
CA LEU A 117 -12.99 10.22 3.10
C LEU A 117 -11.83 10.15 4.10
N PHE A 118 -10.61 10.42 3.64
CA PHE A 118 -9.41 10.39 4.48
C PHE A 118 -8.89 11.80 4.74
N PHE A 119 -9.29 12.32 5.91
CA PHE A 119 -8.78 13.52 6.61
C PHE A 119 -9.47 14.85 6.31
N ALA A 120 -10.25 14.99 5.23
CA ALA A 120 -11.12 16.16 5.07
C ALA A 120 -12.54 15.97 5.64
N CYS A 121 -13.03 14.73 5.71
CA CYS A 121 -14.30 14.39 6.35
C CYS A 121 -14.21 14.65 7.85
N THR A 122 -15.23 15.29 8.43
CA THR A 122 -15.26 15.74 9.84
C THR A 122 -14.91 14.63 10.84
N LEU A 123 -15.40 13.40 10.61
CA LEU A 123 -15.08 12.24 11.44
C LEU A 123 -13.61 11.82 11.29
N SER A 124 -13.15 11.62 10.05
CA SER A 124 -11.79 11.17 9.77
C SER A 124 -10.72 12.18 10.21
N CYS A 125 -11.01 13.47 10.03
CA CYS A 125 -10.21 14.60 10.48
C CYS A 125 -10.00 14.56 11.99
N ARG A 126 -11.09 14.37 12.76
CA ARG A 126 -11.02 14.24 14.24
C ARG A 126 -10.23 13.01 14.69
N VAL A 127 -10.41 11.87 14.02
CA VAL A 127 -9.63 10.66 14.32
C VAL A 127 -8.13 10.92 14.09
N TRP A 128 -7.76 11.54 12.97
CA TRP A 128 -6.37 11.83 12.67
C TRP A 128 -5.76 12.88 13.59
N GLN A 129 -6.52 13.93 13.94
CA GLN A 129 -6.06 14.93 14.91
C GLN A 129 -5.70 14.26 16.25
N LYS A 130 -6.53 13.34 16.77
CA LYS A 130 -6.22 12.60 18.01
C LYS A 130 -4.92 11.81 17.90
N VAL A 131 -4.61 11.23 16.74
CA VAL A 131 -3.33 10.55 16.49
C VAL A 131 -2.17 11.53 16.50
N LEU A 132 -2.32 12.67 15.83
CA LEU A 132 -1.28 13.71 15.80
C LEU A 132 -1.01 14.25 17.22
N ASP A 133 -2.05 14.47 18.01
CA ASP A 133 -1.96 14.93 19.40
C ASP A 133 -1.25 13.89 20.29
N LEU A 134 -1.64 12.62 20.19
CA LEU A 134 -1.01 11.50 20.89
C LEU A 134 0.48 11.39 20.55
N LEU A 135 0.85 11.58 19.29
CA LEU A 135 2.26 11.50 18.86
C LEU A 135 2.99 12.85 18.99
N HIS A 136 2.36 13.86 19.60
CA HIS A 136 2.88 15.21 19.80
C HIS A 136 3.40 15.86 18.49
N PHE A 137 2.68 15.67 17.39
CA PHE A 137 2.88 16.42 16.16
C PHE A 137 1.97 17.65 16.17
N LYS A 138 2.56 18.82 16.43
CA LYS A 138 1.85 20.12 16.43
C LYS A 138 1.50 20.55 15.00
N ARG A 139 0.47 19.94 14.41
CA ARG A 139 -0.08 20.27 13.11
C ARG A 139 -1.57 19.90 13.05
N ARG A 140 -2.26 20.42 12.05
CA ARG A 140 -3.65 20.02 11.74
C ARG A 140 -3.64 19.02 10.59
N PRO A 141 -4.61 18.09 10.55
CA PRO A 141 -4.89 17.28 9.37
C PRO A 141 -5.01 18.14 8.12
N GLU A 142 -4.31 17.74 7.06
CA GLU A 142 -4.44 18.30 5.72
C GLU A 142 -5.15 17.30 4.79
N SER A 143 -5.16 17.58 3.48
CA SER A 143 -5.64 16.65 2.46
C SER A 143 -4.83 15.34 2.48
N PHE A 144 -5.40 14.26 1.95
CA PHE A 144 -4.74 12.95 1.94
C PHE A 144 -3.39 13.02 1.21
N ASP A 145 -3.32 13.74 0.10
CA ASP A 145 -2.08 13.89 -0.66
C ASP A 145 -1.01 14.70 0.11
N ASN A 146 -1.40 15.75 0.84
CA ASN A 146 -0.46 16.52 1.67
C ASN A 146 0.05 15.68 2.86
N GLU A 147 -0.85 14.94 3.51
CA GLU A 147 -0.49 13.99 4.57
C GLU A 147 0.49 12.94 4.05
N MET A 148 0.25 12.40 2.85
CA MET A 148 1.17 11.47 2.16
C MET A 148 2.57 12.08 1.99
N GLN A 149 2.66 13.30 1.46
CA GLN A 149 3.95 13.97 1.25
C GLN A 149 4.69 14.22 2.57
N TRP A 150 3.95 14.59 3.61
CA TRP A 150 4.49 14.77 4.95
C TRP A 150 4.98 13.45 5.56
N LEU A 151 4.21 12.37 5.43
CA LEU A 151 4.55 11.03 5.93
C LEU A 151 5.78 10.45 5.25
N ILE A 152 5.88 10.61 3.94
CA ILE A 152 7.06 10.19 3.16
C ILE A 152 8.33 10.83 3.72
N LYS A 153 8.26 12.10 4.16
CA LYS A 153 9.40 12.80 4.79
C LYS A 153 9.59 12.38 6.24
N SER A 154 8.51 12.29 7.02
CA SER A 154 8.54 12.00 8.46
C SER A 154 9.01 10.58 8.77
N CYS A 155 8.52 9.58 8.05
CA CYS A 155 8.90 8.17 8.23
C CYS A 155 10.28 7.83 7.64
N LYS A 156 11.03 8.82 7.10
CA LYS A 156 12.46 8.62 6.81
C LYS A 156 13.30 8.47 8.08
N ARG A 157 12.83 9.04 9.19
CA ARG A 157 13.49 9.00 10.50
C ARG A 157 13.31 7.63 11.15
N SER A 158 14.31 7.18 11.90
CA SER A 158 14.33 5.85 12.54
C SER A 158 13.66 5.80 13.92
N GLY A 159 13.28 6.95 14.49
CA GLY A 159 12.72 7.04 15.83
C GLY A 159 11.39 6.30 15.99
N SER A 160 11.17 5.73 17.18
CA SER A 160 9.95 4.97 17.53
C SER A 160 8.67 5.75 17.24
N ARG A 161 8.65 7.06 17.53
CA ARG A 161 7.53 7.96 17.23
C ARG A 161 7.17 8.02 15.74
N HIS A 162 8.17 8.01 14.85
CA HIS A 162 7.95 8.04 13.40
C HIS A 162 7.56 6.66 12.84
N LYS A 163 7.99 5.58 13.50
CA LYS A 163 7.49 4.22 13.21
C LYS A 163 6.02 4.09 13.60
N LEU A 164 5.67 4.52 14.82
CA LEU A 164 4.29 4.57 15.30
C LEU A 164 3.42 5.41 14.35
N LEU A 165 3.89 6.59 13.90
CA LEU A 165 3.17 7.41 12.93
C LEU A 165 2.78 6.62 11.66
N GLY A 166 3.72 5.87 11.08
CA GLY A 166 3.43 5.03 9.91
C GLY A 166 2.42 3.92 10.20
N MET A 167 2.49 3.33 11.39
CA MET A 167 1.52 2.31 11.83
C MET A 167 0.12 2.91 12.01
N PHE A 168 0.02 4.02 12.73
CA PHE A 168 -1.21 4.75 12.94
C PHE A 168 -1.86 5.16 11.63
N PHE A 169 -1.08 5.68 10.69
CA PHE A 169 -1.61 6.10 9.41
C PHE A 169 -2.27 4.95 8.63
N ALA A 170 -1.58 3.80 8.54
CA ALA A 170 -2.13 2.62 7.88
C ALA A 170 -3.40 2.09 8.60
N GLU A 171 -3.36 2.01 9.93
CA GLU A 171 -4.51 1.55 10.73
C GLU A 171 -5.70 2.53 10.69
N CYS A 172 -5.45 3.84 10.60
CA CYS A 172 -6.49 4.84 10.41
C CYS A 172 -7.21 4.64 9.08
N ILE A 173 -6.46 4.53 7.97
CA ILE A 173 -7.06 4.31 6.64
C ILE A 173 -7.95 3.08 6.66
N TYR A 174 -7.44 1.97 7.20
CA TYR A 174 -8.21 0.73 7.26
C TYR A 174 -9.47 0.85 8.12
N SER A 175 -9.34 1.41 9.32
CA SER A 175 -10.47 1.52 10.27
C SER A 175 -11.53 2.51 9.77
N ILE A 176 -11.13 3.60 9.13
CA ILE A 176 -12.04 4.55 8.49
C ILE A 176 -12.75 3.89 7.30
N TRP A 177 -12.02 3.12 6.47
CA TRP A 177 -12.62 2.38 5.36
C TRP A 177 -13.66 1.37 5.84
N LEU A 178 -13.36 0.61 6.90
CA LEU A 178 -14.32 -0.31 7.50
C LEU A 178 -15.51 0.42 8.11
N ASN A 179 -15.29 1.54 8.81
CA ASN A 179 -16.39 2.33 9.37
C ASN A 179 -17.31 2.85 8.28
N ARG A 180 -16.76 3.37 7.17
CA ARG A 180 -17.53 3.80 6.01
C ARG A 180 -18.37 2.65 5.46
N ASN A 181 -17.79 1.46 5.29
CA ASN A 181 -18.55 0.29 4.81
C ASN A 181 -19.67 -0.10 5.78
N ASP A 182 -19.42 -0.03 7.09
CA ASP A 182 -20.42 -0.30 8.13
C ASP A 182 -21.59 0.70 8.06
N VAL A 183 -21.31 1.97 7.74
CA VAL A 183 -22.37 2.96 7.49
C VAL A 183 -23.17 2.60 6.24
N VAL A 184 -22.52 2.25 5.13
CA VAL A 184 -23.19 1.93 3.87
C VAL A 184 -24.09 0.69 4.00
N TYR A 185 -23.57 -0.39 4.59
CA TYR A 185 -24.26 -1.69 4.59
C TYR A 185 -25.11 -1.94 5.84
N ASN A 186 -24.73 -1.36 6.99
CA ASN A 186 -25.38 -1.64 8.27
C ASN A 186 -25.96 -0.38 8.94
N GLN A 187 -25.78 0.81 8.37
CA GLN A 187 -26.22 2.09 8.95
C GLN A 187 -25.61 2.36 10.34
N VAL A 188 -24.42 1.80 10.62
CA VAL A 188 -23.72 1.98 11.89
C VAL A 188 -22.49 2.84 11.69
N CYS A 189 -22.45 4.00 12.37
CA CYS A 189 -21.29 4.88 12.39
C CYS A 189 -20.66 4.93 13.79
N LYS A 190 -19.38 4.56 13.90
CA LYS A 190 -18.64 4.66 15.17
C LYS A 190 -18.17 6.09 15.40
N THR A 191 -18.15 6.51 16.66
CA THR A 191 -17.62 7.83 17.03
C THR A 191 -16.10 7.93 16.80
N PRO A 192 -15.55 9.14 16.57
CA PRO A 192 -14.11 9.34 16.46
C PRO A 192 -13.33 8.77 17.65
N GLU A 193 -13.86 8.88 18.87
CA GLU A 193 -13.27 8.35 20.09
C GLU A 193 -13.18 6.82 20.07
N ARG A 194 -14.25 6.15 19.64
CA ARG A 194 -14.29 4.70 19.56
C ARG A 194 -13.33 4.18 18.51
N LEU A 195 -13.29 4.79 17.32
CA LEU A 195 -12.35 4.43 16.27
C LEU A 195 -10.91 4.63 16.72
N PHE A 196 -10.59 5.78 17.32
CA PHE A 196 -9.27 6.07 17.83
C PHE A 196 -8.80 5.04 18.86
N ARG A 197 -9.64 4.68 19.84
CA ARG A 197 -9.31 3.63 20.83
C ARG A 197 -9.09 2.27 20.19
N GLN A 198 -9.88 1.88 19.19
CA GLN A 198 -9.69 0.64 18.45
C GLN A 198 -8.35 0.63 17.69
N ILE A 199 -8.02 1.74 17.03
CA ILE A 199 -6.73 1.91 16.33
C ILE A 199 -5.57 1.81 17.31
N GLN A 200 -5.63 2.51 18.45
CA GLN A 200 -4.61 2.43 19.51
C GLN A 200 -4.44 0.99 20.00
N PHE A 201 -5.53 0.28 20.27
CA PHE A 201 -5.48 -1.12 20.72
C PHE A 201 -4.82 -2.04 19.68
N HIS A 202 -5.18 -1.93 18.40
CA HIS A 202 -4.56 -2.73 17.33
C HIS A 202 -3.05 -2.48 17.24
N ILE A 203 -2.63 -1.23 17.38
CA ILE A 203 -1.21 -0.85 17.34
C ILE A 203 -0.47 -1.38 18.58
N ALA A 204 -1.04 -1.21 19.77
CA ALA A 204 -0.47 -1.73 21.01
C ALA A 204 -0.29 -3.26 20.95
N SER A 205 -1.28 -3.99 20.42
CA SER A 205 -1.24 -5.46 20.31
C SER A 205 -0.16 -6.00 19.36
N ARG A 206 0.38 -5.16 18.47
CA ARG A 206 1.37 -5.54 17.45
C ARG A 206 2.74 -4.89 17.64
N SER A 207 2.81 -3.91 18.53
CA SER A 207 4.02 -3.16 18.79
C SER A 207 5.01 -4.05 19.54
N SER A 208 6.28 -4.04 19.13
CA SER A 208 7.37 -4.57 19.95
C SER A 208 7.42 -3.83 21.29
N ASP A 209 7.99 -4.44 22.34
CA ASP A 209 8.08 -3.84 23.68
C ASP A 209 8.61 -2.39 23.68
N ALA A 210 9.64 -2.10 22.88
CA ALA A 210 10.18 -0.75 22.75
C ALA A 210 9.17 0.29 22.18
N LEU A 211 8.34 -0.14 21.23
CA LEU A 211 7.28 0.70 20.64
C LEU A 211 6.09 0.83 21.60
N SER A 212 5.73 -0.25 22.29
CA SER A 212 4.67 -0.23 23.31
C SER A 212 5.01 0.69 24.47
N SER A 213 6.24 0.62 24.99
CA SER A 213 6.74 1.56 26.01
C SER A 213 6.74 3.00 25.52
N THR A 214 7.12 3.24 24.25
CA THR A 214 7.04 4.57 23.65
C THR A 214 5.59 5.07 23.58
N LEU A 215 4.66 4.21 23.14
CA LEU A 215 3.24 4.56 23.04
C LEU A 215 2.63 4.89 24.42
N LEU A 216 2.98 4.12 25.45
CA LEU A 216 2.54 4.36 26.82
C LEU A 216 3.08 5.69 27.36
N ASN A 217 4.35 6.01 27.10
CA ASN A 217 4.95 7.28 27.51
C ASN A 217 4.32 8.48 26.80
N LEU A 218 3.93 8.33 25.53
CA LEU A 218 3.25 9.37 24.75
C LEU A 218 1.77 9.54 25.14
N SER A 219 1.18 8.56 25.84
CA SER A 219 -0.20 8.60 26.31
C SER A 219 -0.38 9.23 27.70
N ARG A 220 0.72 9.53 28.39
CA ARG A 220 0.75 10.26 29.67
C ARG A 220 0.75 11.76 29.42
#